data_AF-A0A7C3MRC4-F1
#
_entry.id   AF-A0A7C3MRC4-F1
#
_cell.length_a   1.000
_cell.length_b   1.000
_cell.length_c   1.000
_cell.angle_alpha   90.00
_cell.angle_beta   90.00
_cell.angle_gamma   90.00
#
_symmetry.space_group_name_H-M   'P 1'
#
loop_
_entity.id
_entity.type
_entity.pdbx_description
1 polymer ?
#
loop_
_entity_poly.entity_id
_entity_poly.type
_entity_poly.pdbx_seq_one_letter_code
_entity_poly.pdbx_strand_id
1 'polypeptide(L)'
;MCVQIEGSETPKIKLDRYLIEEIISRLVRNFEIEEIILFGSYAYGNPDENSDIDIVVILKEKGFARDYEDLLTRRLRISSLFLDIKKIIPMDILVYTKDEWEKLLDLNSSFIREINEKGVRLK
;
A
#
# COMPACT_ATOMS: atom_id res chain seq x y z
N MET A 1 -32.65 28.49 -1.93
CA MET A 1 -32.25 27.98 -0.60
C MET A 1 -31.48 26.70 -0.85
N CYS A 2 -30.15 26.77 -0.78
CA CYS A 2 -29.28 25.62 -1.07
C CYS A 2 -29.54 24.51 -0.06
N VAL A 3 -29.89 23.33 -0.56
CA VAL A 3 -29.86 22.09 0.21
C VAL A 3 -28.39 21.74 0.40
N GLN A 4 -27.91 21.78 1.64
CA GLN A 4 -26.65 21.16 2.00
C GLN A 4 -26.84 19.64 1.87
N ILE A 5 -26.28 19.05 0.82
CA ILE A 5 -26.18 17.60 0.71
C ILE A 5 -24.93 17.20 1.49
N GLU A 6 -25.14 16.71 2.71
CA GLU A 6 -24.11 15.92 3.41
C GLU A 6 -23.84 14.67 2.55
N GLY A 7 -22.64 14.59 1.99
CA GLY A 7 -22.27 13.55 1.03
C GLY A 7 -22.36 12.16 1.66
N SER A 8 -23.31 11.35 1.18
CA SER A 8 -23.43 9.94 1.54
C SER A 8 -22.31 9.14 0.88
N GLU A 9 -21.27 8.75 1.64
CA GLU A 9 -20.30 7.74 1.18
C GLU A 9 -21.04 6.46 0.76
N THR A 10 -20.68 5.88 -0.39
CA THR A 10 -21.28 4.62 -0.85
C THR A 10 -20.82 3.45 0.02
N PRO A 11 -21.60 2.35 0.13
CA PRO A 11 -21.20 1.17 0.89
C PRO A 11 -19.83 0.60 0.52
N LYS A 12 -19.43 0.74 -0.76
CA LYS A 12 -18.10 0.32 -1.24
C LYS A 12 -16.99 1.20 -0.68
N ILE A 13 -17.09 2.54 -0.78
CA ILE A 13 -16.08 3.47 -0.24
C ILE A 13 -15.84 3.20 1.25
N LYS A 14 -16.92 2.91 1.99
CA LYS A 14 -16.85 2.55 3.41
C LYS A 14 -16.16 1.20 3.66
N LEU A 15 -16.42 0.20 2.80
CA LEU A 15 -15.77 -1.10 2.86
C LEU A 15 -14.27 -0.99 2.55
N ASP A 16 -13.91 -0.23 1.54
CA ASP A 16 -12.51 -0.01 1.12
C ASP A 16 -11.73 0.71 2.22
N ARG A 17 -12.33 1.72 2.88
CA ARG A 17 -11.72 2.38 4.04
C ARG A 17 -11.45 1.40 5.19
N TYR A 18 -12.45 0.62 5.57
CA TYR A 18 -12.30 -0.38 6.64
C TYR A 18 -11.20 -1.40 6.28
N LEU A 19 -11.13 -1.78 5.00
CA LEU A 19 -10.14 -2.73 4.53
C LEU A 19 -8.71 -2.15 4.57
N ILE A 20 -8.54 -0.89 4.16
CA ILE A 20 -7.26 -0.19 4.24
C ILE A 20 -6.81 -0.08 5.71
N GLU A 21 -7.72 0.28 6.63
CA GLU A 21 -7.42 0.32 8.07
C GLU A 21 -7.01 -1.04 8.62
N GLU A 22 -7.70 -2.11 8.20
CA GLU A 22 -7.35 -3.49 8.59
C GLU A 22 -5.98 -3.90 8.03
N ILE A 23 -5.66 -3.51 6.78
CA ILE A 23 -4.34 -3.75 6.17
C ILE A 23 -3.25 -3.06 6.99
N ILE A 24 -3.41 -1.76 7.29
CA ILE A 24 -2.46 -1.00 8.12
C ILE A 24 -2.29 -1.69 9.48
N SER A 25 -3.39 -2.01 10.16
CA SER A 25 -3.40 -2.67 11.48
C SER A 25 -2.62 -3.98 11.47
N ARG A 26 -2.80 -4.84 10.45
CA ARG A 26 -2.05 -6.10 10.33
C ARG A 26 -0.57 -5.89 10.07
N LEU A 27 -0.20 -4.91 9.24
CA LEU A 27 1.20 -4.59 8.97
C LEU A 27 1.91 -4.14 10.25
N VAL A 28 1.38 -3.12 10.93
CA VAL A 28 2.04 -2.52 12.10
C VAL A 28 2.08 -3.46 13.30
N ARG A 29 1.16 -4.43 13.40
CA ARG A 29 1.17 -5.45 14.46
C ARG A 29 2.22 -6.54 14.29
N ASN A 30 2.58 -6.87 13.04
CA ASN A 30 3.44 -8.01 12.74
C ASN A 30 4.86 -7.61 12.29
N PHE A 31 5.06 -6.36 11.91
CA PHE A 31 6.31 -5.87 11.34
C PHE A 31 6.65 -4.47 11.85
N GLU A 32 7.95 -4.18 11.92
CA GLU A 32 8.43 -2.82 12.14
C GLU A 32 8.38 -2.06 10.81
N ILE A 33 7.33 -1.25 10.65
CA ILE A 33 7.08 -0.48 9.44
C ILE A 33 7.67 0.93 9.58
N GLU A 34 8.43 1.35 8.57
CA GLU A 34 8.89 2.73 8.43
C GLU A 34 7.78 3.59 7.82
N GLU A 35 7.22 3.13 6.70
CA GLU A 35 6.19 3.86 5.96
C GLU A 35 5.31 2.89 5.14
N ILE A 36 4.04 3.26 4.98
CA ILE A 36 3.09 2.58 4.07
C ILE A 36 2.56 3.63 3.11
N ILE A 37 2.65 3.36 1.81
CA ILE A 37 2.19 4.28 0.77
C ILE A 37 1.14 3.58 -0.06
N LEU A 38 -0.07 4.12 -0.06
CA LEU A 38 -1.11 3.74 -1.02
C LEU A 38 -0.84 4.46 -2.34
N PHE A 39 -0.84 3.74 -3.44
CA PHE A 39 -0.69 4.32 -4.78
C PHE A 39 -1.78 3.79 -5.72
N GLY A 40 -1.66 4.09 -7.02
CA GLY A 40 -2.63 3.62 -8.00
C GLY A 40 -4.00 4.28 -7.89
N SER A 41 -5.04 3.58 -8.34
CA SER A 41 -6.39 4.15 -8.50
C SER A 41 -6.98 4.68 -7.18
N TYR A 42 -6.71 4.00 -6.07
CA TYR A 42 -7.14 4.43 -4.73
C TYR A 42 -6.43 5.69 -4.23
N ALA A 43 -5.20 5.97 -4.67
CA ALA A 43 -4.50 7.21 -4.35
C ALA A 43 -4.85 8.36 -5.29
N TYR A 44 -5.09 8.06 -6.57
CA TYR A 44 -5.24 9.10 -7.61
C TYR A 44 -6.69 9.54 -7.86
N GLY A 45 -7.65 8.95 -7.15
CA GLY A 45 -9.02 9.48 -7.03
C GLY A 45 -10.05 8.91 -8.00
N ASN A 46 -9.76 7.82 -8.72
CA ASN A 46 -10.73 7.12 -9.57
C ASN A 46 -10.72 5.58 -9.35
N PRO A 47 -10.91 5.07 -8.12
CA PRO A 47 -11.11 3.63 -7.93
C PRO A 47 -12.51 3.24 -8.44
N ASP A 48 -12.56 2.23 -9.31
CA ASP A 48 -13.80 1.61 -9.79
C ASP A 48 -14.11 0.31 -9.03
N GLU A 49 -15.19 -0.38 -9.43
CA GLU A 49 -15.62 -1.62 -8.78
C GLU A 49 -14.59 -2.76 -8.85
N ASN A 50 -13.64 -2.70 -9.80
CA ASN A 50 -12.64 -3.72 -10.07
C ASN A 50 -11.21 -3.28 -9.68
N SER A 51 -11.07 -2.17 -8.97
CA SER A 51 -9.76 -1.61 -8.64
C SER A 51 -9.02 -2.42 -7.58
N ASP A 52 -7.75 -2.69 -7.86
CA ASP A 52 -6.81 -3.37 -6.98
C ASP A 52 -6.33 -2.43 -5.87
N ILE A 53 -5.97 -2.98 -4.70
CA ILE A 53 -5.29 -2.22 -3.65
C ILE A 53 -3.79 -2.29 -3.88
N ASP A 54 -3.21 -1.17 -4.31
CA ASP A 54 -1.79 -1.01 -4.57
C ASP A 54 -1.07 -0.35 -3.39
N ILE A 55 -0.18 -1.09 -2.73
CA ILE A 55 0.57 -0.57 -1.58
C ILE A 55 2.08 -0.80 -1.70
N VAL A 56 2.84 0.21 -1.27
CA VAL A 56 4.25 0.07 -0.95
C VAL A 56 4.38 -0.04 0.56
N VAL A 57 5.07 -1.08 1.01
CA VAL A 57 5.42 -1.31 2.41
C VAL A 57 6.92 -1.15 2.57
N ILE A 58 7.33 -0.15 3.34
CA ILE A 58 8.74 0.13 3.63
C ILE A 58 9.01 -0.34 5.06
N LEU A 59 9.87 -1.33 5.21
CA LEU A 59 10.26 -1.88 6.50
C LEU A 59 11.37 -1.05 7.13
N LYS A 60 11.40 -0.97 8.47
CA LYS A 60 12.52 -0.37 9.23
C LYS A 60 13.82 -1.17 9.14
N GLU A 61 13.77 -2.36 8.56
CA GLU A 61 14.93 -3.19 8.26
C GLU A 61 15.95 -2.41 7.40
N LYS A 62 17.23 -2.63 7.69
CA LYS A 62 18.36 -2.03 6.96
C LYS A 62 18.99 -3.04 6.02
N GLY A 63 19.69 -2.54 5.03
CA GLY A 63 20.38 -3.32 4.02
C GLY A 63 19.50 -3.66 2.82
N PHE A 64 20.12 -4.34 1.87
CA PHE A 64 19.49 -4.82 0.65
C PHE A 64 19.24 -6.32 0.76
N ALA A 65 18.26 -6.83 0.02
CA ALA A 65 18.14 -8.27 -0.19
C ALA A 65 19.50 -8.85 -0.65
N ARG A 66 19.94 -9.90 0.02
CA ARG A 66 21.24 -10.55 -0.29
C ARG A 66 21.19 -11.29 -1.63
N ASP A 67 20.03 -11.85 -1.92
CA ASP A 67 19.73 -12.59 -3.13
C ASP A 67 18.22 -12.54 -3.44
N TYR A 68 17.82 -13.22 -4.51
CA TYR A 68 16.43 -13.28 -4.94
C TYR A 68 15.52 -14.04 -3.95
N GLU A 69 16.04 -15.06 -3.27
CA GLU A 69 15.25 -15.85 -2.30
C GLU A 69 14.91 -15.01 -1.06
N ASP A 70 15.86 -14.19 -0.59
CA ASP A 70 15.70 -13.25 0.52
C ASP A 70 14.60 -12.21 0.20
N LEU A 71 14.62 -11.66 -1.03
CA LEU A 71 13.59 -10.75 -1.53
C LEU A 71 12.22 -11.41 -1.58
N LEU A 72 12.13 -12.62 -2.14
CA LEU A 72 10.88 -13.37 -2.22
C LEU A 72 10.34 -13.70 -0.84
N THR A 73 11.19 -14.16 0.07
CA THR A 73 10.82 -14.53 1.44
C THR A 73 10.20 -13.35 2.17
N ARG A 74 10.81 -12.17 2.07
CA ARG A 74 10.29 -10.94 2.65
C ARG A 74 8.94 -10.54 2.05
N ARG A 75 8.80 -10.58 0.72
CA ARG A 75 7.51 -10.30 0.06
C ARG A 75 6.43 -11.30 0.48
N LEU A 76 6.76 -12.59 0.57
CA LEU A 76 5.84 -13.64 0.98
C LEU A 76 5.38 -13.49 2.43
N ARG A 77 6.27 -13.09 3.35
CA ARG A 77 5.94 -12.83 4.76
C ARG A 77 4.89 -11.71 4.91
N ILE A 78 4.98 -10.66 4.10
CA ILE A 78 3.99 -9.59 4.09
C ILE A 78 2.72 -10.05 3.38
N SER A 79 2.84 -10.63 2.18
CA SER A 79 1.69 -11.05 1.38
C SER A 79 0.83 -12.11 2.06
N SER A 80 1.41 -12.98 2.90
CA SER A 80 0.67 -14.04 3.59
C SER A 80 -0.28 -13.52 4.67
N LEU A 81 -0.07 -12.30 5.18
CA LEU A 81 -1.00 -11.65 6.12
C LEU A 81 -2.38 -11.34 5.54
N PHE A 82 -2.49 -11.33 4.21
CA PHE A 82 -3.65 -10.82 3.49
C PHE A 82 -4.33 -11.90 2.63
N LEU A 83 -4.07 -13.19 2.87
CA LEU A 83 -4.65 -14.27 2.05
C LEU A 83 -6.19 -14.29 2.06
N ASP A 84 -6.82 -13.88 3.16
CA ASP A 84 -8.26 -13.70 3.28
C ASP A 84 -8.76 -12.47 2.51
N ILE A 85 -8.03 -11.36 2.58
CA ILE A 85 -8.37 -10.12 1.87
C ILE A 85 -8.20 -10.30 0.35
N LYS A 86 -7.11 -10.94 -0.08
CA LYS A 86 -6.78 -11.22 -1.49
C LYS A 86 -7.81 -12.11 -2.20
N LYS A 87 -8.67 -12.81 -1.46
CA LYS A 87 -9.79 -13.58 -2.01
C LYS A 87 -10.99 -12.69 -2.35
N ILE A 88 -11.06 -11.51 -1.77
CA ILE A 88 -12.18 -10.56 -1.89
C ILE A 88 -11.82 -9.47 -2.89
N ILE A 89 -10.59 -8.95 -2.79
CA ILE A 89 -10.09 -7.87 -3.65
C ILE A 89 -8.64 -8.17 -4.06
N PRO A 90 -8.24 -7.92 -5.32
CA PRO A 90 -6.85 -8.08 -5.71
C PRO A 90 -5.99 -7.02 -5.03
N MET A 91 -4.72 -7.37 -4.78
CA MET A 91 -3.77 -6.47 -4.15
C MET A 91 -2.39 -6.62 -4.79
N ASP A 92 -1.79 -5.51 -5.20
CA ASP A 92 -0.36 -5.44 -5.48
C ASP A 92 0.39 -4.89 -4.26
N ILE A 93 1.43 -5.61 -3.86
CA ILE A 93 2.20 -5.31 -2.66
C ILE A 93 3.67 -5.26 -3.04
N LEU A 94 4.21 -4.05 -3.05
CA LEU A 94 5.63 -3.80 -3.16
C LEU A 94 6.22 -3.71 -1.75
N VAL A 95 7.35 -4.39 -1.53
CA VAL A 95 8.00 -4.44 -0.22
C VAL A 95 9.46 -4.07 -0.38
N TYR A 96 9.90 -3.07 0.38
CA TYR A 96 11.26 -2.57 0.38
C TYR A 96 11.79 -2.42 1.80
N THR A 97 13.09 -2.54 1.98
CA THR A 97 13.76 -2.02 3.18
C THR A 97 13.91 -0.50 3.05
N LYS A 98 14.29 0.17 4.14
CA LYS A 98 14.57 1.60 4.11
C LYS A 98 15.64 1.95 3.06
N ASP A 99 16.77 1.23 3.08
CA ASP A 99 17.90 1.50 2.20
C ASP A 99 17.58 1.21 0.73
N GLU A 100 16.74 0.19 0.46
CA GLU A 100 16.23 -0.11 -0.89
C GLU A 100 15.35 1.02 -1.41
N TRP A 101 14.43 1.53 -0.56
CA TRP A 101 13.53 2.60 -0.94
C TRP A 101 14.26 3.91 -1.21
N GLU A 102 15.21 4.30 -0.34
CA GLU A 102 16.05 5.48 -0.53
C GLU A 102 16.81 5.41 -1.86
N LYS A 103 17.40 4.25 -2.17
CA LYS A 103 18.09 4.04 -3.45
C LYS A 103 17.14 4.16 -4.65
N LEU A 104 15.90 3.68 -4.53
CA LEU A 104 14.90 3.81 -5.60
C LEU A 104 14.49 5.27 -5.82
N LEU A 105 14.37 6.05 -4.74
CA LEU A 105 14.10 7.49 -4.83
C LEU A 105 15.24 8.21 -5.56
N ASP A 106 16.50 7.85 -5.29
CA ASP A 106 17.67 8.42 -5.99
C ASP A 106 17.69 8.08 -7.48
N LEU A 107 17.30 6.85 -7.84
CA LEU A 107 17.19 6.42 -9.24
C LEU A 107 16.06 7.14 -9.99
N ASN A 108 15.06 7.67 -9.26
CA ASN A 108 14.03 8.57 -9.76
C ASN A 108 13.36 8.12 -11.07
N SER A 109 13.05 6.83 -11.16
CA SER A 109 12.26 6.30 -12.28
C SER A 109 10.88 6.97 -12.31
N SER A 110 10.23 7.00 -13.47
CA SER A 110 8.89 7.59 -13.60
C SER A 110 7.89 7.00 -12.61
N PHE A 111 7.94 5.67 -12.42
CA PHE A 111 7.07 4.94 -11.51
C PHE A 111 7.33 5.29 -10.04
N ILE A 112 8.59 5.31 -9.60
CA ILE A 112 8.93 5.66 -8.22
C ILE A 112 8.60 7.12 -7.91
N ARG A 113 8.88 8.03 -8.86
CA ARG A 113 8.52 9.44 -8.73
C ARG A 113 7.01 9.61 -8.57
N GLU A 114 6.23 8.90 -9.37
CA GLU A 114 4.77 8.95 -9.28
C GLU A 114 4.26 8.50 -7.91
N ILE A 115 4.76 7.37 -7.40
CA ILE A 115 4.41 6.88 -6.05
C ILE A 115 4.81 7.91 -4.99
N ASN A 116 6.01 8.48 -5.07
CA ASN A 116 6.51 9.42 -4.06
C ASN A 116 5.74 10.75 -4.04
N GLU A 117 5.36 11.26 -5.21
CA GLU A 117 4.69 12.56 -5.36
C GLU A 117 3.18 12.47 -5.16
N LYS A 118 2.54 11.40 -5.65
CA LYS A 118 1.08 11.26 -5.68
C LYS A 118 0.54 10.22 -4.69
N GLY A 119 1.40 9.34 -4.17
CA GLY A 119 0.99 8.33 -3.22
C GLY A 119 0.50 8.95 -1.91
N VAL A 120 -0.47 8.28 -1.29
CA VAL A 120 -1.03 8.67 0.00
C VAL A 120 -0.30 7.91 1.09
N ARG A 121 0.42 8.63 1.95
CA ARG A 121 1.11 8.08 3.11
C ARG A 121 0.09 7.75 4.19
N LEU A 122 -0.01 6.46 4.52
CA LEU A 122 -0.91 5.94 5.54
C LEU A 122 -0.21 6.02 6.91
N LYS A 123 -0.94 6.44 7.94
CA LYS A 123 -0.43 6.62 9.31
C LYS A 123 -1.03 5.58 10.26
#